data_AF-A0A2N0PKB8-F1
#
_entry.id   AF-A0A2N0PKB8-F1
#
_cell.length_a   1.000
_cell.length_b   1.000
_cell.length_c   1.000
_cell.angle_alpha   90.00
_cell.angle_beta   90.00
_cell.angle_gamma   90.00
#
_symmetry.space_group_name_H-M   'P 1'
#
loop_
_entity.id
_entity.type
_entity.pdbx_description
1 polymer ?
#
loop_
_entity_poly.entity_id
_entity_poly.type
_entity_poly.pdbx_seq_one_letter_code
_entity_poly.pdbx_strand_id
1 'polypeptide(L)'
;MTKYYWIIAQHSEKVLEVENASIFQGAKIIQASKKFDHDPTVDAQLWYFNGAFITNKRTGFVFDVAGAKYENRTRIIQFVRYAESCAAQEWEYNYEDKTISLKHNRKFVLDVLDAKKDNNASIVLFEKHGRENQQFILQKWDDDSMVIENVATSIIDNFKFLPKLSQNFLEILDDEYYDVNIEVGINPHVKTYHAHMVILNYRSPYLRRKLSTNKKNNDGTLARIELPNILPEIFVIILRYIYSGKLTLKEIDPSDIIKLLVAANELSLQELVTYIQSFLIENKVNWMKQNFVLIYQTSYENDFFLDLQKFCNDLISNEPDKIFNLPNFASIPEKLLVSIIQDDNLQMSEIQ
;
A
#
# COMPACT_ATOMS: atom_id res chain seq x y z
N MET A 1 -8.39 -4.38 1.36
CA MET A 1 -8.09 -3.06 1.96
C MET A 1 -8.36 -3.15 3.45
N THR A 2 -7.42 -2.70 4.27
CA THR A 2 -7.53 -2.72 5.75
C THR A 2 -8.55 -1.70 6.21
N LYS A 3 -9.48 -2.09 7.09
CA LYS A 3 -10.48 -1.18 7.67
C LYS A 3 -9.96 -0.62 8.99
N TYR A 4 -9.97 0.70 9.13
CA TYR A 4 -9.60 1.39 10.36
C TYR A 4 -10.83 1.83 11.14
N TYR A 5 -10.69 1.96 12.45
CA TYR A 5 -11.74 2.30 13.38
C TYR A 5 -11.21 3.28 14.43
N TRP A 6 -12.04 4.24 14.80
CA TRP A 6 -11.96 4.84 16.13
C TRP A 6 -12.57 3.87 17.14
N ILE A 7 -11.87 3.62 18.24
CA ILE A 7 -12.38 2.88 19.38
C ILE A 7 -12.86 3.91 20.40
N ILE A 8 -14.17 4.08 20.56
CA ILE A 8 -14.79 5.14 21.35
C ILE A 8 -15.22 4.60 22.71
N ALA A 9 -14.73 5.17 23.81
CA ALA A 9 -15.22 4.86 25.15
C ALA A 9 -16.64 5.41 25.35
N GLN A 10 -17.59 4.54 25.70
CA GLN A 10 -19.02 4.89 25.70
C GLN A 10 -19.37 5.97 26.74
N HIS A 11 -18.73 5.98 27.91
CA HIS A 11 -19.06 6.91 29.00
C HIS A 11 -18.54 8.35 28.77
N SER A 12 -17.49 8.50 27.97
CA SER A 12 -16.77 9.78 27.77
C SER A 12 -16.85 10.32 26.34
N GLU A 13 -17.31 9.49 25.39
CA GLU A 13 -17.36 9.75 23.95
C GLU A 13 -15.97 10.06 23.34
N LYS A 14 -14.89 9.74 24.06
CA LYS A 14 -13.51 9.92 23.62
C LYS A 14 -12.98 8.69 22.92
N VAL A 15 -12.01 8.88 22.04
CA VAL A 15 -11.38 7.80 21.27
C VAL A 15 -10.09 7.34 21.92
N LEU A 16 -9.74 6.08 21.72
CA LEU A 16 -8.44 5.55 22.13
C LEU A 16 -7.33 6.12 21.24
N GLU A 17 -6.27 6.60 21.88
CA GLU A 17 -5.12 7.25 21.27
C GLU A 17 -3.82 6.72 21.86
N VAL A 18 -2.79 6.59 21.02
CA VAL A 18 -1.41 6.48 21.51
C VAL A 18 -0.96 7.83 22.09
N GLU A 19 -0.60 7.86 23.37
CA GLU A 19 -0.21 9.08 24.10
C GLU A 19 0.79 9.93 23.28
N ASN A 20 0.44 11.21 23.07
CA ASN A 20 1.22 12.19 22.29
C ASN A 20 1.55 11.76 20.85
N ALA A 21 0.74 10.88 20.24
CA ALA A 21 0.99 10.30 18.92
C ALA A 21 2.39 9.67 18.77
N SER A 22 2.93 9.15 19.89
CA SER A 22 4.27 8.56 19.95
C SER A 22 4.45 7.43 18.93
N ILE A 23 5.61 7.38 18.31
CA ILE A 23 6.02 6.29 17.40
C ILE A 23 6.86 5.21 18.08
N PHE A 24 7.12 5.36 19.39
CA PHE A 24 7.94 4.42 20.16
C PHE A 24 7.09 3.36 20.85
N GLN A 25 7.60 2.13 20.87
CA GLN A 25 7.04 1.06 21.70
C GLN A 25 7.07 1.42 23.18
N GLY A 26 6.12 0.93 23.96
CA GLY A 26 5.96 1.26 25.37
C GLY A 26 5.13 2.53 25.63
N ALA A 27 4.75 3.28 24.59
CA ALA A 27 3.84 4.40 24.75
C ALA A 27 2.46 3.94 25.22
N LYS A 28 1.88 4.69 26.15
CA LYS A 28 0.60 4.35 26.80
C LYS A 28 -0.56 4.56 25.84
N ILE A 29 -1.60 3.75 25.98
CA ILE A 29 -2.89 4.01 25.36
C ILE A 29 -3.73 4.85 26.33
N ILE A 30 -4.29 5.94 25.83
CA ILE A 30 -5.12 6.88 26.58
C ILE A 30 -6.44 7.10 25.84
N GLN A 31 -7.43 7.72 26.49
CA GLN A 31 -8.53 8.34 25.77
C GLN A 31 -8.21 9.81 25.46
N ALA A 32 -8.63 10.28 24.29
CA ALA A 32 -8.50 11.66 23.86
C ALA A 32 -9.73 12.11 23.06
N SER A 33 -9.89 13.42 22.91
CA SER A 33 -10.93 13.98 22.06
C SER A 33 -10.66 13.58 20.62
N LYS A 34 -11.72 13.19 19.90
CA LYS A 34 -11.61 12.76 18.50
C LYS A 34 -11.03 13.90 17.65
N LYS A 35 -9.96 13.61 16.91
CA LYS A 35 -9.32 14.53 15.97
C LYS A 35 -10.12 14.60 14.67
N PHE A 36 -9.95 15.70 13.94
CA PHE A 36 -10.46 15.83 12.58
C PHE A 36 -9.72 14.88 11.64
N ASP A 37 -10.38 14.46 10.54
CA ASP A 37 -9.81 13.50 9.59
C ASP A 37 -8.51 13.98 8.92
N HIS A 38 -8.31 15.29 8.82
CA HIS A 38 -7.09 15.90 8.26
C HIS A 38 -6.03 16.25 9.31
N ASP A 39 -6.20 15.86 10.58
CA ASP A 39 -5.18 16.09 11.60
C ASP A 39 -3.93 15.24 11.27
N PRO A 40 -2.71 15.82 11.26
CA PRO A 40 -1.47 15.11 10.90
C PRO A 40 -1.14 13.94 11.84
N THR A 41 -1.82 13.84 12.97
CA THR A 41 -1.69 12.79 13.97
C THR A 41 -2.97 11.96 14.15
N VAL A 42 -3.97 12.10 13.27
CA VAL A 42 -5.23 11.32 13.34
C VAL A 42 -4.96 9.82 13.38
N ASP A 43 -3.92 9.35 12.69
CA ASP A 43 -3.52 7.94 12.64
C ASP A 43 -3.17 7.35 14.02
N ALA A 44 -2.82 8.19 15.01
CA ALA A 44 -2.61 7.76 16.39
C ALA A 44 -3.93 7.35 17.10
N GLN A 45 -5.08 7.72 16.54
CA GLN A 45 -6.43 7.38 17.03
C GLN A 45 -7.10 6.27 16.22
N LEU A 46 -6.43 5.75 15.19
CA LEU A 46 -6.98 4.82 14.23
C LEU A 46 -6.42 3.42 14.44
N TRP A 47 -7.33 2.45 14.52
CA TRP A 47 -7.02 1.07 14.88
C TRP A 47 -7.60 0.10 13.86
N TYR A 48 -6.91 -1.00 13.58
CA TYR A 48 -7.46 -2.09 12.77
C TYR A 48 -7.26 -3.43 13.47
N PHE A 49 -8.19 -4.35 13.22
CA PHE A 49 -8.16 -5.70 13.77
C PHE A 49 -7.51 -6.64 12.76
N ASN A 50 -6.42 -7.27 13.14
CA ASN A 50 -5.71 -8.27 12.34
C ASN A 50 -5.73 -9.60 13.09
N GLY A 51 -6.77 -10.40 12.90
CA GLY A 51 -7.02 -11.57 13.74
C GLY A 51 -7.31 -11.15 15.18
N ALA A 52 -6.51 -11.64 16.14
CA ALA A 52 -6.63 -11.29 17.55
C ALA A 52 -5.86 -10.01 17.93
N PHE A 53 -5.21 -9.33 16.99
CA PHE A 53 -4.38 -8.16 17.29
C PHE A 53 -5.13 -6.86 16.97
N ILE A 54 -5.14 -5.94 17.92
CA ILE A 54 -5.60 -4.56 17.72
C ILE A 54 -4.37 -3.72 17.40
N THR A 55 -4.29 -3.21 16.17
CA THR A 55 -3.07 -2.60 15.62
C THR A 55 -3.29 -1.13 15.32
N ASN A 56 -2.36 -0.28 15.72
CA ASN A 56 -2.42 1.15 15.42
C ASN A 56 -2.06 1.42 13.94
N LYS A 57 -2.79 2.34 13.29
CA LYS A 57 -2.53 2.73 11.90
C LYS A 57 -1.17 3.40 11.71
N ARG A 58 -0.78 4.29 12.63
CA ARG A 58 0.45 5.10 12.53
C ARG A 58 1.72 4.26 12.68
N THR A 59 1.73 3.34 13.65
CA THR A 59 2.94 2.64 14.05
C THR A 59 3.00 1.18 13.61
N GLY A 60 1.85 0.56 13.29
CA GLY A 60 1.77 -0.88 13.08
C GLY A 60 1.99 -1.72 14.36
N PHE A 61 2.13 -1.06 15.52
CA PHE A 61 2.25 -1.72 16.81
C PHE A 61 0.89 -2.15 17.35
N VAL A 62 0.90 -3.18 18.18
CA VAL A 62 -0.31 -3.81 18.71
C VAL A 62 -0.55 -3.39 20.15
N PHE A 63 -1.81 -3.49 20.61
CA PHE A 63 -2.13 -3.43 22.03
C PHE A 63 -1.42 -4.53 22.80
N ASP A 64 -0.73 -4.14 23.87
CA ASP A 64 0.04 -5.02 24.73
C ASP A 64 -0.25 -4.70 26.19
N VAL A 65 -0.46 -5.75 27.00
CA VAL A 65 -0.52 -5.65 28.46
C VAL A 65 0.90 -5.46 28.97
N ALA A 66 1.20 -4.27 29.52
CA ALA A 66 2.56 -3.92 29.92
C ALA A 66 3.18 -4.97 30.87
N GLY A 67 4.28 -5.57 30.42
CA GLY A 67 5.01 -6.60 31.18
C GLY A 67 4.25 -7.91 31.35
N ALA A 68 3.22 -8.17 30.53
CA ALA A 68 2.32 -9.32 30.64
C ALA A 68 1.70 -9.50 32.04
N LYS A 69 1.45 -8.38 32.75
CA LYS A 69 0.94 -8.37 34.12
C LYS A 69 -0.58 -8.38 34.17
N TYR A 70 -1.19 -9.56 34.34
CA TYR A 70 -2.65 -9.73 34.33
C TYR A 70 -3.32 -9.39 35.68
N GLU A 71 -3.32 -8.11 36.04
CA GLU A 71 -3.96 -7.59 37.25
C GLU A 71 -4.71 -6.27 36.96
N ASN A 72 -5.59 -5.89 37.88
CA ASN A 72 -6.31 -4.61 37.78
C ASN A 72 -5.34 -3.43 37.73
N ARG A 73 -5.63 -2.46 36.86
CA ARG A 73 -4.87 -1.22 36.66
C ARG A 73 -3.53 -1.42 35.93
N THR A 74 -3.22 -2.59 35.39
CA THR A 74 -2.07 -2.73 34.47
C THR A 74 -2.29 -1.87 33.23
N ARG A 75 -1.26 -1.12 32.82
CA ARG A 75 -1.36 -0.24 31.65
C ARG A 75 -1.42 -1.04 30.36
N ILE A 76 -2.20 -0.52 29.41
CA ILE A 76 -2.12 -0.93 28.01
C ILE A 76 -1.16 0.00 27.28
N ILE A 77 -0.25 -0.59 26.52
CA ILE A 77 0.76 0.11 25.74
C ILE A 77 0.68 -0.34 24.28
N GLN A 78 1.27 0.43 23.37
CA GLN A 78 1.61 -0.09 22.05
C GLN A 78 2.97 -0.80 22.11
N PHE A 79 3.07 -1.95 21.46
CA PHE A 79 4.34 -2.69 21.39
C PHE A 79 4.53 -3.41 20.06
N VAL A 80 5.78 -3.76 19.74
CA VAL A 80 6.06 -4.61 18.57
C VAL A 80 5.35 -5.96 18.74
N ARG A 81 4.75 -6.44 17.67
CA ARG A 81 4.12 -7.77 17.67
C ARG A 81 5.20 -8.83 17.88
N TYR A 82 5.02 -9.70 18.86
CA TYR A 82 5.92 -10.84 19.07
C TYR A 82 5.81 -11.86 17.93
N ALA A 83 6.94 -12.47 17.55
CA ALA A 83 6.99 -13.51 16.52
C ALA A 83 6.28 -14.80 16.97
N GLU A 84 6.33 -15.09 18.27
CA GLU A 84 5.61 -16.18 18.93
C GLU A 84 4.28 -15.68 19.50
N SER A 85 3.30 -16.57 19.64
CA SER A 85 2.01 -16.23 20.25
C SER A 85 2.22 -15.76 21.69
N CYS A 86 1.67 -14.58 22.00
CA CYS A 86 1.77 -13.95 23.31
C CYS A 86 0.37 -13.51 23.75
N ALA A 87 -0.14 -14.10 24.82
CA ALA A 87 -1.49 -13.84 25.32
C ALA A 87 -1.73 -12.37 25.73
N ALA A 88 -0.66 -11.61 26.03
CA ALA A 88 -0.72 -10.19 26.36
C ALA A 88 -1.10 -9.30 25.17
N GLN A 89 -1.04 -9.81 23.94
CA GLN A 89 -1.33 -9.08 22.70
C GLN A 89 -2.57 -9.61 21.95
N GLU A 90 -3.23 -10.64 22.50
CA GLU A 90 -4.38 -11.27 21.86
C GLU A 90 -5.69 -10.83 22.52
N TRP A 91 -6.51 -10.13 21.73
CA TRP A 91 -7.74 -9.48 22.13
C TRP A 91 -8.92 -10.00 21.32
N GLU A 92 -10.11 -9.88 21.89
CA GLU A 92 -11.38 -10.11 21.22
C GLU A 92 -12.36 -8.99 21.58
N TYR A 93 -13.21 -8.62 20.62
CA TYR A 93 -14.28 -7.67 20.83
C TYR A 93 -15.61 -8.42 20.91
N ASN A 94 -16.38 -8.18 21.97
CA ASN A 94 -17.71 -8.73 22.15
C ASN A 94 -18.75 -7.68 21.71
N TYR A 95 -19.58 -8.02 20.71
CA TYR A 95 -20.57 -7.09 20.16
C TYR A 95 -21.81 -6.90 21.05
N GLU A 96 -22.13 -7.88 21.92
CA GLU A 96 -23.31 -7.83 22.78
C GLU A 96 -23.11 -6.85 23.94
N ASP A 97 -21.94 -6.92 24.59
CA ASP A 97 -21.61 -6.08 25.75
C ASP A 97 -20.58 -4.99 25.46
N LYS A 98 -20.09 -4.91 24.22
CA LYS A 98 -19.15 -3.90 23.72
C LYS A 98 -17.81 -3.88 24.45
N THR A 99 -17.42 -4.98 25.08
CA THR A 99 -16.12 -5.07 25.77
C THR A 99 -15.01 -5.53 24.81
N ILE A 100 -13.78 -5.06 25.06
CA ILE A 100 -12.56 -5.61 24.46
C ILE A 100 -11.83 -6.41 25.55
N SER A 101 -11.80 -7.73 25.44
CA SER A 101 -11.18 -8.62 26.43
C SER A 101 -9.92 -9.30 25.92
N LEU A 102 -9.08 -9.74 26.84
CA LEU A 102 -8.01 -10.70 26.51
C LEU A 102 -8.65 -12.00 26.03
N LYS A 103 -8.20 -12.48 24.86
CA LYS A 103 -8.72 -13.69 24.21
C LYS A 103 -8.54 -14.95 25.07
N HIS A 104 -7.43 -15.02 25.81
CA HIS A 104 -7.12 -16.15 26.70
C HIS A 104 -7.65 -15.97 28.14
N ASN A 105 -8.15 -14.78 28.50
CA ASN A 105 -8.67 -14.51 29.83
C ASN A 105 -9.76 -13.43 29.79
N ARG A 106 -10.98 -13.85 29.41
CA ARG A 106 -12.17 -12.98 29.26
C ARG A 106 -12.63 -12.29 30.55
N LYS A 107 -12.03 -12.64 31.70
CA LYS A 107 -12.24 -11.93 32.97
C LYS A 107 -11.71 -10.49 32.89
N PHE A 108 -10.64 -10.27 32.12
CA PHE A 108 -10.01 -8.97 32.00
C PHE A 108 -10.38 -8.29 30.68
N VAL A 109 -10.81 -7.04 30.79
CA VAL A 109 -11.21 -6.16 29.70
C VAL A 109 -10.42 -4.85 29.73
N LEU A 110 -10.47 -4.10 28.63
CA LEU A 110 -10.07 -2.70 28.63
C LEU A 110 -11.00 -1.88 29.52
N ASP A 111 -10.43 -0.92 30.24
CA ASP A 111 -11.12 -0.03 31.15
C ASP A 111 -10.51 1.37 31.08
N VAL A 112 -11.35 2.40 31.03
CA VAL A 112 -10.91 3.78 31.22
C VAL A 112 -10.78 4.05 32.71
N LEU A 113 -9.53 4.25 33.16
CA LEU A 113 -9.16 4.33 34.57
C LEU A 113 -10.02 5.30 35.36
N ASP A 114 -10.60 4.79 36.45
CA ASP A 114 -11.48 5.52 37.38
C ASP A 114 -12.71 6.17 36.70
N ALA A 115 -13.13 5.65 35.54
CA ALA A 115 -14.21 6.20 34.71
C ALA A 115 -14.05 7.71 34.39
N LYS A 116 -12.81 8.20 34.37
CA LYS A 116 -12.51 9.60 34.06
C LYS A 116 -13.05 9.96 32.69
N LYS A 117 -13.53 11.19 32.52
CA LYS A 117 -13.96 11.73 31.23
C LYS A 117 -12.93 12.66 30.59
N ASP A 118 -11.82 12.95 31.26
CA ASP A 118 -10.78 13.85 30.76
C ASP A 118 -9.95 13.20 29.64
N ASN A 119 -9.38 14.03 28.77
CA ASN A 119 -8.29 13.60 27.89
C ASN A 119 -7.12 13.09 28.74
N ASN A 120 -6.31 12.19 28.17
CA ASN A 120 -5.15 11.58 28.82
C ASN A 120 -5.48 10.61 29.97
N ALA A 121 -6.76 10.27 30.20
CA ALA A 121 -7.08 9.16 31.09
C ALA A 121 -6.55 7.86 30.48
N SER A 122 -5.83 7.08 31.27
CA SER A 122 -5.17 5.85 30.81
C SER A 122 -6.18 4.73 30.54
N ILE A 123 -5.90 3.96 29.50
CA ILE A 123 -6.54 2.67 29.26
C ILE A 123 -5.75 1.60 30.02
N VAL A 124 -6.47 0.83 30.82
CA VAL A 124 -5.89 -0.20 31.68
C VAL A 124 -6.62 -1.52 31.50
N LEU A 125 -5.96 -2.59 31.92
CA LEU A 125 -6.56 -3.90 32.13
C LEU A 125 -7.34 -3.88 33.45
N PHE A 126 -8.59 -4.34 33.44
CA PHE A 126 -9.40 -4.44 34.65
C PHE A 126 -10.37 -5.62 34.57
N GLU A 127 -10.72 -6.17 35.74
CA GLU A 127 -11.76 -7.20 35.83
C GLU A 127 -13.10 -6.66 35.35
N LYS A 128 -13.77 -7.45 34.51
CA LYS A 128 -15.05 -7.09 33.91
C LYS A 128 -16.12 -6.88 34.99
N HIS A 129 -16.64 -5.67 35.04
CA HIS A 129 -17.75 -5.26 35.91
C HIS A 129 -18.92 -4.62 35.13
N GLY A 130 -18.81 -4.52 33.80
CA GLY A 130 -19.92 -4.18 32.89
C GLY A 130 -20.39 -2.72 32.91
N ARG A 131 -19.64 -1.83 33.56
CA ARG A 131 -19.94 -0.39 33.59
C ARG A 131 -19.54 0.26 32.26
N GLU A 132 -20.09 1.43 31.97
CA GLU A 132 -19.89 2.11 30.68
C GLU A 132 -18.42 2.44 30.36
N ASN A 133 -17.55 2.59 31.37
CA ASN A 133 -16.12 2.81 31.17
C ASN A 133 -15.35 1.56 30.70
N GLN A 134 -16.04 0.41 30.55
CA GLN A 134 -15.53 -0.81 29.91
C GLN A 134 -16.18 -1.10 28.56
N GLN A 135 -17.08 -0.23 28.09
CA GLN A 135 -17.82 -0.40 26.84
C GLN A 135 -17.22 0.50 25.77
N PHE A 136 -16.88 -0.08 24.62
CA PHE A 136 -16.23 0.62 23.52
C PHE A 136 -17.01 0.43 22.22
N ILE A 137 -17.26 1.52 21.51
CA ILE A 137 -17.92 1.51 20.21
C ILE A 137 -16.86 1.58 19.12
N LEU A 138 -16.92 0.67 18.16
CA LEU A 138 -16.06 0.72 16.98
C LEU A 138 -16.74 1.56 15.90
N GLN A 139 -16.28 2.80 15.72
CA GLN A 139 -16.72 3.65 14.60
C GLN A 139 -15.71 3.50 13.46
N LYS A 140 -16.15 3.06 12.29
CA LYS A 140 -15.28 2.95 11.11
C LYS A 140 -14.76 4.33 10.69
N TRP A 141 -13.46 4.40 10.38
CA TRP A 141 -12.82 5.56 9.75
C TRP A 141 -13.08 5.47 8.24
N ASP A 142 -14.01 6.29 7.76
CA ASP A 142 -14.34 6.41 6.35
C ASP A 142 -13.52 7.56 5.76
N ASP A 143 -12.44 7.22 5.07
CA ASP A 143 -11.79 8.10 4.09
C ASP A 143 -12.81 8.26 2.94
N ASP A 144 -13.53 9.39 2.93
CA ASP A 144 -14.50 9.81 1.90
C ASP A 144 -15.45 8.74 1.32
N SER A 145 -16.38 8.21 2.13
CA SER A 145 -17.65 7.73 1.56
C SER A 145 -18.83 7.79 2.54
N MET A 146 -19.93 8.33 2.02
CA MET A 146 -21.21 8.56 2.68
C MET A 146 -21.71 7.41 3.57
N VAL A 147 -22.29 7.79 4.71
CA VAL A 147 -23.10 6.92 5.57
C VAL A 147 -24.21 6.25 4.75
N ILE A 148 -24.14 4.92 4.64
CA ILE A 148 -25.31 4.04 4.59
C ILE A 148 -25.01 2.85 5.52
N GLU A 149 -25.72 2.76 6.64
CA GLU A 149 -25.74 1.54 7.45
C GLU A 149 -26.19 0.37 6.54
N ASN A 150 -25.38 -0.70 6.47
CA ASN A 150 -25.43 -1.90 5.58
C ASN A 150 -24.35 -2.01 4.48
N VAL A 151 -23.42 -1.06 4.38
CA VAL A 151 -22.42 -1.02 3.29
C VAL A 151 -21.37 -2.13 3.31
N ALA A 152 -20.99 -2.75 4.44
CA ALA A 152 -19.96 -3.82 4.42
C ALA A 152 -20.45 -5.11 3.73
N THR A 153 -21.69 -5.52 3.98
CA THR A 153 -22.33 -6.65 3.29
C THR A 153 -22.64 -6.27 1.85
N SER A 154 -23.14 -5.04 1.61
CA SER A 154 -23.40 -4.52 0.25
C SER A 154 -22.13 -4.34 -0.60
N ILE A 155 -20.98 -3.93 -0.05
CA ILE A 155 -19.70 -3.81 -0.76
C ILE A 155 -19.15 -5.20 -1.08
N ILE A 156 -19.13 -6.12 -0.11
CA ILE A 156 -18.73 -7.51 -0.37
C ILE A 156 -19.67 -8.12 -1.41
N ASP A 157 -20.97 -7.86 -1.34
CA ASP A 157 -21.96 -8.30 -2.33
C ASP A 157 -21.81 -7.62 -3.70
N ASN A 158 -21.42 -6.35 -3.75
CA ASN A 158 -21.18 -5.63 -5.01
C ASN A 158 -19.88 -6.10 -5.69
N PHE A 159 -18.92 -6.58 -4.91
CA PHE A 159 -17.64 -7.08 -5.40
C PHE A 159 -17.53 -8.60 -5.46
N LYS A 160 -18.49 -9.37 -4.92
CA LYS A 160 -18.43 -10.84 -4.86
C LYS A 160 -18.28 -11.50 -6.23
N PHE A 161 -18.83 -10.86 -7.26
CA PHE A 161 -18.78 -11.36 -8.62
C PHE A 161 -17.57 -10.86 -9.41
N LEU A 162 -16.90 -9.78 -8.97
CA LEU A 162 -15.74 -9.25 -9.69
C LEU A 162 -14.59 -10.26 -9.82
N PRO A 163 -14.25 -11.11 -8.82
CA PRO A 163 -13.24 -12.13 -9.00
C PRO A 163 -13.55 -13.10 -10.14
N LYS A 164 -14.82 -13.54 -10.28
CA LYS A 164 -15.24 -14.44 -11.35
C LYS A 164 -15.31 -13.71 -12.70
N LEU A 165 -15.83 -12.49 -12.73
CA LEU A 165 -15.82 -11.65 -13.93
C LEU A 165 -14.39 -11.40 -14.45
N SER A 166 -13.48 -11.03 -13.54
CA SER A 166 -12.05 -10.85 -13.81
C SER A 166 -11.42 -12.13 -14.36
N GLN A 167 -11.79 -13.29 -13.82
CA GLN A 167 -11.33 -14.59 -14.33
C GLN A 167 -11.92 -14.90 -15.70
N ASN A 168 -13.20 -14.62 -15.94
CA ASN A 168 -13.82 -14.82 -17.25
C ASN A 168 -13.20 -13.92 -18.33
N PHE A 169 -12.84 -12.67 -17.99
CA PHE A 169 -12.08 -11.83 -18.92
C PHE A 169 -10.66 -12.36 -19.19
N LEU A 170 -10.03 -13.07 -18.26
CA LEU A 170 -8.76 -13.74 -18.57
C LEU A 170 -8.97 -14.94 -19.50
N GLU A 171 -10.04 -15.71 -19.31
CA GLU A 171 -10.36 -16.89 -20.13
C GLU A 171 -10.58 -16.53 -21.60
N ILE A 172 -11.15 -15.35 -21.91
CA ILE A 172 -11.35 -14.93 -23.32
C ILE A 172 -10.05 -14.61 -24.06
N LEU A 173 -8.92 -14.42 -23.38
CA LEU A 173 -7.63 -14.22 -24.07
C LEU A 173 -7.20 -15.46 -24.87
N ASP A 174 -7.71 -16.64 -24.50
CA ASP A 174 -7.42 -17.92 -25.15
C ASP A 174 -8.53 -18.37 -26.12
N ASP A 175 -9.53 -17.51 -26.39
CA ASP A 175 -10.69 -17.79 -27.25
C ASP A 175 -10.52 -17.24 -28.68
N GLU A 176 -11.40 -17.64 -29.60
CA GLU A 176 -11.34 -17.32 -31.04
C GLU A 176 -12.04 -15.99 -31.41
N TYR A 177 -12.73 -15.33 -30.48
CA TYR A 177 -13.53 -14.11 -30.72
C TYR A 177 -12.76 -12.78 -30.68
N TYR A 178 -11.45 -12.80 -30.92
CA TYR A 178 -10.63 -11.60 -30.96
C TYR A 178 -10.91 -10.75 -32.20
N ASP A 179 -10.76 -9.42 -32.07
CA ASP A 179 -11.02 -8.45 -33.15
C ASP A 179 -9.79 -7.54 -33.44
N VAL A 180 -8.66 -7.79 -32.76
CA VAL A 180 -7.39 -7.08 -32.98
C VAL A 180 -6.17 -7.98 -32.78
N ASN A 181 -5.17 -7.79 -33.63
CA ASN A 181 -3.82 -8.36 -33.50
C ASN A 181 -2.85 -7.32 -32.95
N ILE A 182 -2.05 -7.69 -31.95
CA ILE A 182 -1.03 -6.85 -31.33
C ILE A 182 0.32 -7.51 -31.52
N GLU A 183 1.21 -6.87 -32.25
CA GLU A 183 2.58 -7.30 -32.43
C GLU A 183 3.51 -6.56 -31.50
N VAL A 184 4.30 -7.32 -30.75
CA VAL A 184 5.10 -6.82 -29.64
C VAL A 184 6.54 -7.25 -29.82
N GLY A 185 7.46 -6.31 -29.56
CA GLY A 185 8.89 -6.52 -29.68
C GLY A 185 9.46 -6.13 -31.05
N ILE A 186 10.75 -6.38 -31.24
CA ILE A 186 11.52 -6.03 -32.45
C ILE A 186 12.00 -7.32 -33.11
N ASN A 187 12.06 -7.32 -34.45
CA ASN A 187 12.57 -8.45 -35.23
C ASN A 187 13.99 -8.85 -34.78
N PRO A 188 14.28 -10.16 -34.63
CA PRO A 188 13.45 -11.32 -34.98
C PRO A 188 12.53 -11.84 -33.85
N HIS A 189 12.43 -11.13 -32.72
CA HIS A 189 11.73 -11.59 -31.50
C HIS A 189 10.29 -11.05 -31.36
N VAL A 190 9.64 -10.71 -32.48
CA VAL A 190 8.25 -10.25 -32.48
C VAL A 190 7.32 -11.40 -32.09
N LYS A 191 6.36 -11.12 -31.20
CA LYS A 191 5.24 -12.02 -30.92
C LYS A 191 3.91 -11.34 -31.21
N THR A 192 2.98 -12.11 -31.77
CA THR A 192 1.62 -11.66 -32.03
C THR A 192 0.70 -12.14 -30.91
N TYR A 193 -0.11 -11.22 -30.40
CA TYR A 193 -1.13 -11.45 -29.40
C TYR A 193 -2.50 -11.09 -29.96
N HIS A 194 -3.51 -11.88 -29.59
CA HIS A 194 -4.89 -11.66 -29.97
C HIS A 194 -5.64 -11.00 -28.80
N ALA A 195 -6.47 -10.00 -29.09
CA ALA A 195 -7.16 -9.23 -28.07
C ALA A 195 -8.48 -8.62 -28.55
N HIS A 196 -9.16 -7.90 -27.65
CA HIS A 196 -10.48 -7.32 -27.85
C HIS A 196 -10.42 -5.79 -27.78
N MET A 197 -10.71 -5.12 -28.90
CA MET A 197 -10.68 -3.67 -29.07
C MET A 197 -11.49 -2.96 -27.99
N VAL A 198 -12.67 -3.49 -27.63
CA VAL A 198 -13.53 -2.89 -26.62
C VAL A 198 -12.83 -2.78 -25.26
N ILE A 199 -12.12 -3.83 -24.83
CA ILE A 199 -11.40 -3.83 -23.54
C ILE A 199 -10.21 -2.87 -23.62
N LEU A 200 -9.39 -2.97 -24.66
CA LEU A 200 -8.19 -2.14 -24.84
C LEU A 200 -8.54 -0.64 -24.90
N ASN A 201 -9.61 -0.29 -25.61
CA ASN A 201 -10.10 1.09 -25.74
C ASN A 201 -10.41 1.71 -24.38
N TYR A 202 -11.01 0.97 -23.46
CA TYR A 202 -11.39 1.53 -22.15
C TYR A 202 -10.27 1.48 -21.12
N ARG A 203 -9.34 0.53 -21.23
CA ARG A 203 -8.27 0.35 -20.26
C ARG A 203 -7.00 1.13 -20.56
N SER A 204 -6.70 1.44 -21.83
CA SER A 204 -5.51 2.21 -22.22
C SER A 204 -5.87 3.40 -23.12
N PRO A 205 -5.64 4.65 -22.66
CA PRO A 205 -5.78 5.83 -23.50
C PRO A 205 -4.89 5.80 -24.76
N TYR A 206 -3.68 5.23 -24.65
CA TYR A 206 -2.76 5.06 -25.78
C TYR A 206 -3.35 4.11 -26.83
N LEU A 207 -3.77 2.92 -26.41
CA LEU A 207 -4.36 1.93 -27.33
C LEU A 207 -5.66 2.45 -27.93
N ARG A 208 -6.48 3.20 -27.17
CA ARG A 208 -7.67 3.88 -27.72
C ARG A 208 -7.34 4.79 -28.90
N ARG A 209 -6.30 5.62 -28.77
CA ARG A 209 -5.85 6.50 -29.85
C ARG A 209 -5.36 5.70 -31.05
N LYS A 210 -4.52 4.68 -30.83
CA LYS A 210 -4.01 3.79 -31.90
C LYS A 210 -5.12 3.03 -32.63
N LEU A 211 -6.10 2.50 -31.91
CA LEU A 211 -7.24 1.80 -32.49
C LEU A 211 -8.15 2.73 -33.29
N SER A 212 -8.33 3.98 -32.83
CA SER A 212 -9.15 4.97 -33.52
C SER A 212 -8.58 5.37 -34.88
N THR A 213 -7.25 5.40 -35.02
CA THR A 213 -6.58 5.66 -36.29
C THR A 213 -6.60 4.46 -37.25
N ASN A 214 -6.76 3.24 -36.72
CA ASN A 214 -6.68 1.99 -37.49
C ASN A 214 -8.05 1.46 -37.98
N LYS A 215 -9.17 2.16 -37.74
CA LYS A 215 -10.53 1.76 -38.16
C LYS A 215 -10.78 1.74 -39.68
N LYS A 216 -9.79 2.03 -40.53
CA LYS A 216 -9.99 2.41 -41.95
C LYS A 216 -9.77 1.31 -43.00
N ASN A 217 -9.65 0.05 -42.63
CA ASN A 217 -9.48 -1.02 -43.61
C ASN A 217 -10.83 -1.69 -43.90
N ASN A 218 -11.44 -1.35 -45.03
CA ASN A 218 -12.71 -1.93 -45.52
C ASN A 218 -12.54 -3.34 -46.12
N ASP A 219 -11.39 -3.99 -45.92
CA ASP A 219 -10.99 -5.24 -46.61
C ASP A 219 -11.25 -6.51 -45.78
N GLY A 220 -11.82 -6.38 -44.58
CA GLY A 220 -12.08 -7.50 -43.68
C GLY A 220 -10.87 -7.96 -42.87
N THR A 221 -9.71 -7.30 -42.99
CA THR A 221 -8.53 -7.58 -42.18
C THR A 221 -8.69 -7.02 -40.77
N LEU A 222 -8.37 -7.84 -39.75
CA LEU A 222 -8.39 -7.40 -38.36
C LEU A 222 -7.46 -6.20 -38.13
N ALA A 223 -7.83 -5.33 -37.19
CA ALA A 223 -6.98 -4.20 -36.80
C ALA A 223 -5.63 -4.72 -36.27
N ARG A 224 -4.54 -4.02 -36.60
CA ARG A 224 -3.18 -4.34 -36.16
C ARG A 224 -2.61 -3.22 -35.30
N ILE A 225 -1.97 -3.54 -34.19
CA ILE A 225 -1.21 -2.61 -33.34
C ILE A 225 0.22 -3.12 -33.27
N GLU A 226 1.19 -2.21 -33.39
CA GLU A 226 2.61 -2.52 -33.24
C GLU A 226 3.14 -1.81 -31.99
N LEU A 227 3.84 -2.56 -31.13
CA LEU A 227 4.44 -2.13 -29.87
C LEU A 227 5.92 -2.57 -29.82
N PRO A 228 6.81 -1.92 -30.61
CA PRO A 228 8.19 -2.38 -30.76
C PRO A 228 9.04 -2.19 -29.50
N ASN A 229 8.71 -1.21 -28.64
CA ASN A 229 9.50 -0.87 -27.46
C ASN A 229 9.16 -1.70 -26.22
N ILE A 230 8.20 -2.62 -26.32
CA ILE A 230 7.76 -3.46 -25.22
C ILE A 230 8.25 -4.90 -25.46
N LEU A 231 8.82 -5.52 -24.45
CA LEU A 231 9.20 -6.93 -24.51
C LEU A 231 7.97 -7.83 -24.43
N PRO A 232 7.91 -8.93 -25.22
CA PRO A 232 6.75 -9.83 -25.23
C PRO A 232 6.36 -10.36 -23.84
N GLU A 233 7.33 -10.77 -23.02
CA GLU A 233 7.11 -11.26 -21.65
C GLU A 233 6.52 -10.19 -20.71
N ILE A 234 6.94 -8.93 -20.88
CA ILE A 234 6.39 -7.80 -20.11
C ILE A 234 4.97 -7.48 -20.59
N PHE A 235 4.75 -7.54 -21.90
CA PHE A 235 3.42 -7.30 -22.46
C PHE A 235 2.40 -8.33 -21.98
N VAL A 236 2.76 -9.60 -21.80
CA VAL A 236 1.87 -10.62 -21.22
C VAL A 236 1.35 -10.19 -19.84
N ILE A 237 2.23 -9.63 -19.00
CA ILE A 237 1.84 -9.14 -17.67
C ILE A 237 0.86 -7.97 -17.79
N ILE A 238 1.15 -7.02 -18.68
CA ILE A 238 0.27 -5.85 -18.91
C ILE A 238 -1.08 -6.28 -19.48
N LEU A 239 -1.09 -7.18 -20.47
CA LEU A 239 -2.30 -7.67 -21.10
C LEU A 239 -3.19 -8.35 -20.07
N ARG A 240 -2.62 -9.22 -19.22
CA ARG A 240 -3.36 -9.85 -18.12
C ARG A 240 -3.89 -8.81 -17.12
N TYR A 241 -3.11 -7.78 -16.79
CA TYR A 241 -3.58 -6.66 -15.94
C TYR A 241 -4.75 -5.90 -16.59
N ILE A 242 -4.67 -5.61 -17.89
CA ILE A 242 -5.70 -4.88 -18.64
C ILE A 242 -7.05 -5.62 -18.53
N TYR A 243 -7.04 -6.95 -18.66
CA TYR A 243 -8.26 -7.76 -18.62
C TYR A 243 -8.75 -8.07 -17.20
N SER A 244 -7.84 -8.32 -16.27
CA SER A 244 -8.21 -8.80 -14.93
C SER A 244 -8.27 -7.73 -13.85
N GLY A 245 -7.57 -6.60 -14.03
CA GLY A 245 -7.31 -5.61 -12.99
C GLY A 245 -6.39 -6.12 -11.86
N LYS A 246 -5.74 -7.28 -12.03
CA LYS A 246 -4.88 -7.91 -11.02
C LYS A 246 -3.42 -7.87 -11.46
N LEU A 247 -2.53 -7.72 -10.47
CA LEU A 247 -1.09 -7.74 -10.67
C LEU A 247 -0.38 -8.32 -9.44
N THR A 248 0.60 -9.20 -9.66
CA THR A 248 1.45 -9.75 -8.59
C THR A 248 2.89 -9.42 -8.89
N LEU A 249 3.48 -8.50 -8.13
CA LEU A 249 4.85 -8.03 -8.33
C LEU A 249 5.90 -8.75 -7.47
N LYS A 250 5.47 -9.48 -6.42
CA LYS A 250 6.38 -10.06 -5.42
C LYS A 250 7.41 -11.03 -6.01
N GLU A 251 6.99 -11.80 -6.99
CA GLU A 251 7.75 -12.88 -7.62
C GLU A 251 8.48 -12.43 -8.90
N ILE A 252 8.28 -11.18 -9.32
CA ILE A 252 8.90 -10.63 -10.52
C ILE A 252 10.28 -10.08 -10.15
N ASP A 253 11.27 -10.33 -11.02
CA ASP A 253 12.59 -9.74 -10.86
C ASP A 253 12.50 -8.21 -10.90
N PRO A 254 13.16 -7.47 -10.00
CA PRO A 254 13.05 -6.02 -9.96
C PRO A 254 13.42 -5.32 -11.28
N SER A 255 14.36 -5.87 -12.06
CA SER A 255 14.70 -5.32 -13.37
C SER A 255 13.53 -5.44 -14.36
N ASP A 256 12.77 -6.53 -14.30
CA ASP A 256 11.56 -6.71 -15.09
C ASP A 256 10.40 -5.84 -14.58
N ILE A 257 10.33 -5.55 -13.27
CA ILE A 257 9.38 -4.57 -12.72
C ILE A 257 9.67 -3.16 -13.28
N ILE A 258 10.93 -2.79 -13.46
CA ILE A 258 11.31 -1.52 -14.10
C ILE A 258 10.88 -1.50 -15.57
N LYS A 259 11.11 -2.57 -16.32
CA LYS A 259 10.63 -2.68 -17.71
C LYS A 259 9.10 -2.62 -17.78
N LEU A 260 8.41 -3.24 -16.82
CA LEU A 260 6.96 -3.18 -16.68
C LEU A 260 6.47 -1.76 -16.42
N LEU A 261 7.16 -0.99 -15.56
CA LEU A 261 6.87 0.43 -15.30
C LEU A 261 6.96 1.27 -16.59
N VAL A 262 8.04 1.11 -17.34
CA VAL A 262 8.25 1.80 -18.63
C VAL A 262 7.14 1.48 -19.63
N ALA A 263 6.85 0.19 -19.81
CA ALA A 263 5.81 -0.26 -20.73
C ALA A 263 4.40 0.18 -20.29
N ALA A 264 4.10 0.21 -18.97
CA ALA A 264 2.85 0.72 -18.44
C ALA A 264 2.65 2.21 -18.77
N ASN A 265 3.72 2.99 -18.67
CA ASN A 265 3.70 4.41 -19.00
C ASN A 265 3.54 4.67 -20.51
N GLU A 266 4.24 3.92 -21.36
CA GLU A 266 4.08 3.97 -22.82
C GLU A 266 2.60 3.72 -23.21
N LEU A 267 1.96 2.76 -22.54
CA LEU A 267 0.55 2.44 -22.74
C LEU A 267 -0.41 3.38 -22.00
N SER A 268 0.09 4.46 -21.37
CA SER A 268 -0.67 5.45 -20.62
C SER A 268 -1.52 4.85 -19.48
N LEU A 269 -1.03 3.83 -18.78
CA LEU A 269 -1.69 3.15 -17.67
C LEU A 269 -1.30 3.79 -16.33
N GLN A 270 -1.75 5.03 -16.08
CA GLN A 270 -1.27 5.84 -14.95
C GLN A 270 -1.51 5.20 -13.57
N GLU A 271 -2.67 4.55 -13.36
CA GLU A 271 -2.96 3.80 -12.13
C GLU A 271 -1.89 2.72 -11.85
N LEU A 272 -1.47 2.01 -12.89
CA LEU A 272 -0.45 0.97 -12.81
C LEU A 272 0.94 1.56 -12.57
N VAL A 273 1.26 2.69 -13.21
CA VAL A 273 2.52 3.42 -13.03
C VAL A 273 2.69 3.85 -11.57
N THR A 274 1.67 4.48 -10.98
CA THR A 274 1.68 4.87 -9.56
C THR A 274 1.87 3.65 -8.66
N TYR A 275 1.11 2.58 -8.88
CA TYR A 275 1.20 1.36 -8.08
C TYR A 275 2.59 0.72 -8.10
N ILE A 276 3.22 0.63 -9.29
CA ILE A 276 4.55 0.02 -9.42
C ILE A 276 5.63 0.86 -8.72
N GLN A 277 5.58 2.19 -8.84
CA GLN A 277 6.53 3.07 -8.15
C GLN A 277 6.47 2.90 -6.63
N SER A 278 5.26 2.94 -6.06
CA SER A 278 5.07 2.70 -4.62
C SER A 278 5.57 1.32 -4.21
N PHE A 279 5.26 0.28 -4.98
CA PHE A 279 5.72 -1.07 -4.69
C PHE A 279 7.26 -1.17 -4.64
N LEU A 280 7.94 -0.58 -5.63
CA LEU A 280 9.40 -0.58 -5.70
C LEU A 280 10.03 0.11 -4.49
N ILE A 281 9.52 1.28 -4.11
CA ILE A 281 10.00 2.05 -2.95
C ILE A 281 9.76 1.31 -1.64
N GLU A 282 8.57 0.74 -1.45
CA GLU A 282 8.21 0.06 -0.21
C GLU A 282 8.90 -1.30 -0.04
N ASN A 283 9.12 -2.04 -1.14
CA ASN A 283 9.48 -3.45 -1.06
C ASN A 283 10.86 -3.78 -1.66
N LYS A 284 11.42 -2.91 -2.53
CA LYS A 284 12.64 -3.18 -3.29
C LYS A 284 13.72 -2.12 -3.10
N VAL A 285 13.61 -1.28 -2.06
CA VAL A 285 14.53 -0.15 -1.77
C VAL A 285 16.01 -0.53 -1.80
N ASN A 286 16.41 -1.64 -1.18
CA ASN A 286 17.81 -2.06 -1.14
C ASN A 286 18.34 -2.42 -2.53
N TRP A 287 17.52 -3.10 -3.34
CA TRP A 287 17.88 -3.43 -4.71
C TRP A 287 17.98 -2.16 -5.56
N MET A 288 17.05 -1.21 -5.38
CA MET A 288 17.08 0.08 -6.08
C MET A 288 18.33 0.88 -5.74
N LYS A 289 18.77 0.91 -4.47
CA LYS A 289 20.01 1.56 -4.07
C LYS A 289 21.23 0.94 -4.77
N GLN A 290 21.30 -0.40 -4.86
CA GLN A 290 22.38 -1.10 -5.56
C GLN A 290 22.36 -0.87 -7.08
N ASN A 291 21.18 -0.60 -7.64
CA ASN A 291 20.98 -0.36 -9.07
C ASN A 291 20.63 1.11 -9.36
N PHE A 292 21.13 2.03 -8.54
CA PHE A 292 20.73 3.44 -8.56
C PHE A 292 20.85 4.08 -9.94
N VAL A 293 21.92 3.82 -10.68
CA VAL A 293 22.13 4.39 -12.02
C VAL A 293 20.99 4.04 -12.98
N LEU A 294 20.54 2.77 -12.96
CA LEU A 294 19.41 2.31 -13.76
C LEU A 294 18.11 3.01 -13.37
N ILE A 295 17.86 3.14 -12.06
CA ILE A 295 16.66 3.79 -11.54
C ILE A 295 16.65 5.28 -11.92
N TYR A 296 17.79 5.96 -11.76
CA TYR A 296 17.95 7.37 -12.11
C TYR A 296 17.73 7.59 -13.61
N GLN A 297 18.39 6.82 -14.47
CA GLN A 297 18.20 6.95 -15.92
C GLN A 297 16.75 6.72 -16.30
N THR A 298 16.13 5.64 -15.80
CA THR A 298 14.72 5.35 -16.08
C THR A 298 13.79 6.46 -15.59
N SER A 299 14.01 6.98 -14.38
CA SER A 299 13.14 8.00 -13.78
C SER A 299 13.26 9.36 -14.45
N TYR A 300 14.42 9.72 -14.99
CA TYR A 300 14.67 11.01 -15.64
C TYR A 300 14.51 10.97 -17.17
N GLU A 301 14.44 9.80 -17.79
CA GLU A 301 13.96 9.65 -19.17
C GLU A 301 12.45 9.94 -19.30
N ASN A 302 11.72 10.01 -18.17
CA ASN A 302 10.28 10.21 -18.18
C ASN A 302 9.75 11.07 -17.03
N ASP A 303 9.09 12.18 -17.36
CA ASP A 303 8.55 13.14 -16.38
C ASP A 303 7.42 12.57 -15.50
N PHE A 304 6.88 11.39 -15.81
CA PHE A 304 5.79 10.76 -15.05
C PHE A 304 6.28 9.88 -13.88
N PHE A 305 7.59 9.69 -13.70
CA PHE A 305 8.16 8.85 -12.63
C PHE A 305 8.61 9.66 -11.40
N LEU A 306 7.75 10.57 -10.94
CA LEU A 306 8.06 11.54 -9.88
C LEU A 306 8.48 10.89 -8.55
N ASP A 307 7.89 9.76 -8.17
CA ASP A 307 8.22 9.09 -6.92
C ASP A 307 9.64 8.48 -6.97
N LEU A 308 10.02 7.91 -8.12
CA LEU A 308 11.39 7.42 -8.33
C LEU A 308 12.40 8.57 -8.47
N GLN A 309 12.04 9.68 -9.11
CA GLN A 309 12.89 10.88 -9.16
C GLN A 309 13.14 11.42 -7.74
N LYS A 310 12.10 11.50 -6.91
CA LYS A 310 12.21 11.88 -5.51
C LYS A 310 13.13 10.92 -4.74
N PHE A 311 12.91 9.62 -4.88
CA PHE A 311 13.79 8.62 -4.28
C PHE A 311 15.26 8.83 -4.68
N CYS A 312 15.52 9.09 -5.96
CA CYS A 312 16.87 9.35 -6.45
C CYS A 312 17.47 10.63 -5.84
N ASN A 313 16.72 11.72 -5.79
CA ASN A 313 17.17 12.98 -5.21
C ASN A 313 17.47 12.84 -3.71
N ASP A 314 16.60 12.14 -2.98
CA ASP A 314 16.80 11.85 -1.56
C ASP A 314 18.08 11.03 -1.35
N LEU A 315 18.43 10.11 -2.26
CA LEU A 315 19.69 9.35 -2.15
C LEU A 315 20.92 10.22 -2.44
N ILE A 316 20.84 11.08 -3.47
CA ILE A 316 21.94 12.01 -3.82
C ILE A 316 22.21 12.95 -2.65
N SER A 317 21.18 13.56 -2.07
CA SER A 317 21.38 14.56 -1.01
C SER A 317 21.76 13.95 0.34
N ASN A 318 21.29 12.75 0.67
CA ASN A 318 21.51 12.16 2.01
C ASN A 318 22.69 11.18 2.07
N GLU A 319 23.04 10.53 0.96
CA GLU A 319 24.06 9.46 0.93
C GLU A 319 24.93 9.52 -0.37
N PRO A 320 25.46 10.68 -0.78
CA PRO A 320 26.18 10.84 -2.06
C PRO A 320 27.45 9.98 -2.15
N ASP A 321 28.14 9.74 -1.03
CA ASP A 321 29.32 8.88 -0.91
C ASP A 321 29.04 7.43 -1.30
N LYS A 322 27.83 6.93 -1.04
CA LYS A 322 27.44 5.57 -1.40
C LYS A 322 27.30 5.40 -2.90
N ILE A 323 27.00 6.46 -3.63
CA ILE A 323 26.87 6.43 -5.10
C ILE A 323 28.24 6.22 -5.76
N PHE A 324 29.30 6.82 -5.20
CA PHE A 324 30.68 6.60 -5.67
C PHE A 324 31.17 5.16 -5.48
N ASN A 325 30.66 4.48 -4.46
CA ASN A 325 31.01 3.10 -4.14
C ASN A 325 30.19 2.05 -4.91
N LEU A 326 29.35 2.46 -5.86
CA LEU A 326 28.53 1.53 -6.63
C LEU A 326 29.38 0.74 -7.65
N PRO A 327 29.11 -0.57 -7.84
CA PRO A 327 29.85 -1.39 -8.81
C PRO A 327 29.78 -0.87 -10.25
N ASN A 328 28.72 -0.15 -10.60
CA ASN A 328 28.46 0.43 -11.91
C ASN A 328 28.64 1.96 -11.96
N PHE A 329 29.46 2.52 -11.07
CA PHE A 329 29.78 3.95 -11.03
C PHE A 329 30.18 4.50 -12.42
N ALA A 330 30.96 3.74 -13.19
CA ALA A 330 31.42 4.14 -14.52
C ALA A 330 30.28 4.36 -15.55
N SER A 331 29.04 3.91 -15.27
CA SER A 331 27.87 4.14 -16.13
C SER A 331 27.05 5.37 -15.75
N ILE A 332 27.46 6.13 -14.73
CA ILE A 332 26.76 7.35 -14.31
C ILE A 332 26.79 8.39 -15.44
N PRO A 333 25.62 8.95 -15.86
CA PRO A 333 25.58 10.05 -16.82
C PRO A 333 26.35 11.28 -16.32
N GLU A 334 27.01 12.00 -17.22
CA GLU A 334 27.79 13.21 -16.90
C GLU A 334 26.99 14.22 -16.06
N LYS A 335 25.74 14.51 -16.44
CA LYS A 335 24.86 15.43 -15.70
C LYS A 335 24.63 14.99 -14.25
N LEU A 336 24.45 13.70 -14.03
CA LEU A 336 24.29 13.12 -12.69
C LEU A 336 25.60 13.23 -11.92
N LEU A 337 26.72 12.87 -12.53
CA LEU A 337 28.04 12.97 -11.90
C LEU A 337 28.35 14.41 -11.45
N VAL A 338 28.07 15.40 -12.31
CA VAL A 338 28.24 16.82 -11.96
C VAL A 338 27.36 17.19 -10.77
N SER A 339 26.09 16.77 -10.76
CA SER A 339 25.18 17.07 -9.63
C SER A 339 25.65 16.46 -8.31
N ILE A 340 26.24 15.26 -8.34
CA ILE A 340 26.77 14.60 -7.14
C ILE A 340 28.04 15.30 -6.63
N ILE A 341 28.96 15.69 -7.53
CA ILE A 341 30.20 16.38 -7.14
C ILE A 341 29.92 17.78 -6.57
N GLN A 342 28.87 18.44 -7.06
CA GLN A 342 28.47 19.78 -6.61
C GLN A 342 27.60 19.74 -5.34
N ASP A 343 27.24 18.57 -4.81
CA ASP A 343 26.42 18.46 -3.61
C ASP A 343 27.25 18.79 -2.35
N ASP A 344 26.83 19.81 -1.60
CA ASP A 344 27.49 20.26 -0.37
C ASP A 344 27.54 19.17 0.73
N ASN A 345 26.71 18.13 0.64
CA ASN A 345 26.69 17.01 1.57
C ASN A 345 27.70 15.90 1.23
N LEU A 346 28.47 16.03 0.13
CA LEU A 346 29.48 15.06 -0.25
C LEU A 346 30.64 15.01 0.76
N GLN A 347 30.64 13.98 1.62
CA GLN A 347 31.68 13.74 2.62
C GLN A 347 32.77 12.81 2.08
N MET A 348 33.63 13.31 1.18
CA MET A 348 34.76 12.56 0.64
C MET A 348 36.06 13.38 0.67
N SER A 349 37.19 12.70 0.94
CA SER A 349 38.51 13.31 0.88
C SER A 349 38.98 13.46 -0.58
N GLU A 350 39.42 14.66 -0.96
CA GLU A 350 40.06 14.91 -2.25
C GLU A 350 41.44 14.22 -2.30
N ILE A 351 41.74 13.55 -3.41
CA ILE A 351 43.08 13.00 -3.66
C ILE A 351 43.93 14.14 -4.23
N GLN A 352 45.06 14.41 -3.57
CA GLN A 352 45.98 15.50 -3.90
C GLN A 352 46.97 15.13 -5.01
#